data_AF-X1I3J2-F1
#
_entry.id   AF-X1I3J2-F1
#
_cell.length_a   1.000
_cell.length_b   1.000
_cell.length_c   1.000
_cell.angle_alpha   90.00
_cell.angle_beta   90.00
_cell.angle_gamma   90.00
#
_symmetry.space_group_name_H-M   'P 1'
#
loop_
_entity.id
_entity.type
_entity.pdbx_description
1 polymer ?
#
loop_
_entity_poly.entity_id
_entity_poly.type
_entity_poly.pdbx_seq_one_letter_code
_entity_poly.pdbx_strand_id
1 'polypeptide(L)'
;MREFLPYFRCRAADVFMVDVPWNGFSQSKKVGDLAQVFEFNVSPHNYYSHLSTFISASLCGVLPNVCIMETDVDALSLKDELVTNVPEIVNGYIKVPTGPGWGTTVIEEVARAHPWKKESGAW
;
A
#
# COMPACT_ATOMS: atom_id res chain seq x y z
N MET A 1 -11.21 2.76 -11.22
CA MET A 1 -11.82 4.05 -11.63
C MET A 1 -13.33 4.00 -11.81
N ARG A 2 -13.87 3.22 -12.76
CA ARG A 2 -15.32 3.22 -13.06
C ARG A 2 -16.18 2.91 -11.83
N GLU A 3 -15.75 1.97 -11.01
CA GLU A 3 -16.44 1.57 -9.79
C GLU A 3 -16.41 2.64 -8.69
N PHE A 4 -15.44 3.57 -8.71
CA PHE A 4 -15.38 4.67 -7.74
C PHE A 4 -16.34 5.82 -8.11
N LEU A 5 -16.68 6.00 -9.39
CA LEU A 5 -17.46 7.14 -9.88
C LEU A 5 -18.85 7.28 -9.22
N PRO A 6 -19.66 6.22 -9.04
CA PRO A 6 -20.94 6.35 -8.37
C PRO A 6 -20.80 6.94 -6.96
N TYR A 7 -19.82 6.46 -6.19
CA TYR A 7 -19.57 6.89 -4.82
C TYR A 7 -19.00 8.31 -4.74
N PHE A 8 -18.13 8.69 -5.68
CA PHE A 8 -17.62 10.06 -5.75
C PHE A 8 -18.73 11.05 -6.06
N ARG A 9 -19.63 10.71 -7.00
CA ARG A 9 -20.74 11.58 -7.42
C ARG A 9 -21.77 11.80 -6.33
N CYS A 10 -22.11 10.77 -5.55
CA CYS A 10 -23.02 10.92 -4.42
C CYS A 10 -22.32 11.31 -3.11
N ARG A 11 -21.01 11.56 -3.15
CA ARG A 11 -20.18 11.90 -1.98
C ARG A 11 -20.39 10.93 -0.81
N ALA A 12 -20.27 9.63 -1.07
CA ALA A 12 -20.58 8.57 -0.11
C ALA A 12 -19.57 8.41 1.05
N ALA A 13 -18.42 9.06 0.99
CA ALA A 13 -17.39 9.03 2.03
C ALA A 13 -16.55 10.31 1.99
N ASP A 14 -15.89 10.63 3.10
CA ASP A 14 -14.96 11.76 3.21
C ASP A 14 -13.54 11.40 2.73
N VAL A 15 -13.13 10.15 2.96
CA VAL A 15 -11.83 9.60 2.54
C VAL A 15 -12.06 8.27 1.85
N PHE A 16 -11.45 8.10 0.68
CA PHE A 16 -11.55 6.86 -0.08
C PHE A 16 -10.28 6.04 0.08
N MET A 17 -10.43 4.82 0.58
CA MET A 17 -9.31 3.87 0.64
C MET A 17 -9.06 3.26 -0.74
N VAL A 18 -7.79 3.20 -1.13
CA VAL A 18 -7.36 2.61 -2.41
C VAL A 18 -6.38 1.50 -2.11
N ASP A 19 -6.79 0.26 -2.38
CA ASP A 19 -5.90 -0.90 -2.27
C ASP A 19 -4.99 -0.98 -3.49
N VAL A 20 -3.69 -0.73 -3.27
CA VAL A 20 -2.69 -0.65 -4.34
C VAL A 20 -2.32 -2.02 -4.90
N PRO A 21 -2.08 -3.06 -4.08
CA PRO A 21 -1.90 -4.41 -4.59
C PRO A 21 -3.05 -4.93 -5.46
N TRP A 22 -4.30 -4.62 -5.10
CA TRP A 22 -5.47 -5.09 -5.84
C TRP A 22 -5.69 -4.33 -7.16
N ASN A 23 -5.58 -3.00 -7.13
CA ASN A 23 -5.82 -2.18 -8.32
C ASN A 23 -4.60 -2.17 -9.28
N GLY A 24 -3.40 -2.35 -8.73
CA GLY A 24 -2.13 -2.06 -9.39
C GLY A 24 -1.79 -0.56 -9.36
N PHE A 25 -0.49 -0.25 -9.20
CA PHE A 25 0.01 1.11 -8.95
C PHE A 25 -0.53 2.16 -9.93
N SER A 26 -0.42 1.91 -11.23
CA SER A 26 -0.85 2.87 -12.26
C SER A 26 -2.36 3.14 -12.24
N GLN A 27 -3.18 2.17 -11.83
CA GLN A 27 -4.63 2.38 -11.72
C GLN A 27 -4.99 3.08 -10.41
N SER A 28 -4.32 2.73 -9.30
CA SER A 28 -4.47 3.43 -8.03
C SER A 28 -4.13 4.91 -8.14
N LYS A 29 -3.05 5.25 -8.85
CA LYS A 29 -2.69 6.64 -9.13
C LYS A 29 -3.78 7.37 -9.90
N LYS A 30 -4.33 6.78 -10.96
CA LYS A 30 -5.46 7.38 -11.69
C LYS A 30 -6.71 7.56 -10.84
N VAL A 31 -6.99 6.64 -9.91
CA VAL A 31 -8.09 6.78 -8.94
C VAL A 31 -7.80 7.94 -7.98
N GLY A 32 -6.59 8.07 -7.46
CA GLY A 32 -6.19 9.19 -6.60
C GLY A 32 -6.27 10.55 -7.29
N ASP A 33 -5.81 10.63 -8.54
CA ASP A 33 -5.92 11.84 -9.37
C ASP A 33 -7.39 12.20 -9.64
N LEU A 34 -8.23 11.20 -9.90
CA LEU A 34 -9.67 11.41 -10.05
C LEU A 34 -10.30 11.87 -8.73
N ALA A 35 -9.92 11.29 -7.60
CA ALA A 35 -10.41 11.70 -6.28
C ALA A 35 -10.07 13.17 -6.00
N GLN A 36 -8.88 13.62 -6.39
CA GLN A 36 -8.47 15.02 -6.28
C GLN A 36 -9.40 15.97 -7.04
N VAL A 37 -9.89 15.59 -8.23
CA VAL A 37 -10.88 16.40 -9.00
C VAL A 37 -12.19 16.57 -8.23
N PHE A 38 -12.57 15.58 -7.42
CA PHE A 38 -13.77 15.64 -6.58
C PHE A 38 -13.50 16.22 -5.19
N GLU A 39 -12.28 16.74 -4.94
CA GLU A 39 -11.84 17.28 -3.65
C GLU A 39 -11.83 16.25 -2.52
N PHE A 40 -11.66 14.96 -2.86
CA PHE A 40 -11.51 13.90 -1.87
C PHE A 40 -10.05 13.62 -1.56
N ASN A 41 -9.79 13.36 -0.28
CA ASN A 41 -8.56 12.71 0.14
C ASN A 41 -8.64 11.19 -0.09
N VAL A 42 -7.48 10.59 -0.25
CA VAL A 42 -7.32 9.13 -0.33
C VAL A 42 -6.39 8.60 0.75
N SER A 43 -6.51 7.31 1.04
CA SER A 43 -5.61 6.57 1.92
C SER A 43 -5.27 5.23 1.27
N PRO A 44 -4.01 4.82 1.15
CA PRO A 44 -3.68 3.46 0.75
C PRO A 44 -4.19 2.45 1.79
N HIS A 45 -4.87 1.40 1.33
CA HIS A 45 -5.16 0.21 2.15
C HIS A 45 -3.96 -0.73 2.11
N ASN A 46 -3.42 -1.10 3.28
CA ASN A 46 -2.14 -1.76 3.39
C ASN A 46 -1.94 -2.52 4.73
N TYR A 47 -2.50 -3.73 4.80
CA TYR A 47 -2.33 -4.70 5.89
C TYR A 47 -1.45 -5.91 5.46
N TYR A 48 -0.55 -5.69 4.50
CA TYR A 48 0.18 -6.74 3.79
C TYR A 48 1.65 -6.82 4.21
N SER A 49 2.51 -7.34 3.32
CA SER A 49 3.96 -7.40 3.50
C SER A 49 4.65 -6.03 3.31
N HIS A 50 5.94 -5.97 3.64
CA HIS A 50 6.76 -4.78 3.42
C HIS A 50 6.80 -4.34 1.97
N LEU A 51 6.77 -5.26 1.00
CA LEU A 51 6.72 -4.88 -0.41
C LEU A 51 5.49 -4.02 -0.72
N SER A 52 4.31 -4.39 -0.20
CA SER A 52 3.09 -3.57 -0.34
C SER A 52 3.22 -2.22 0.37
N THR A 53 3.88 -2.20 1.53
CA THR A 53 4.14 -0.97 2.28
C THR A 53 5.00 -0.01 1.47
N PHE A 54 6.08 -0.50 0.86
CA PHE A 54 6.92 0.31 -0.03
C PHE A 54 6.17 0.81 -1.28
N ILE A 55 5.37 -0.04 -1.92
CA ILE A 55 4.53 0.35 -3.07
C ILE A 55 3.53 1.46 -2.67
N SER A 56 2.91 1.32 -1.50
CA SER A 56 1.96 2.29 -0.96
C SER A 56 2.65 3.60 -0.58
N ALA A 57 3.84 3.56 0.00
CA ALA A 57 4.65 4.74 0.30
C ALA A 57 5.03 5.50 -0.99
N SER A 58 5.36 4.79 -2.07
CA SER A 58 5.58 5.42 -3.37
C SER A 58 4.32 6.10 -3.91
N LEU A 59 3.12 5.57 -3.65
CA LEU A 59 1.87 6.22 -4.03
C LEU A 59 1.67 7.52 -3.24
N CYS A 60 1.96 7.50 -1.93
CA CYS A 60 1.95 8.69 -1.08
C CYS A 60 2.93 9.78 -1.56
N GLY A 61 4.09 9.38 -2.09
CA GLY A 61 5.07 10.32 -2.63
C GLY A 61 4.63 11.03 -3.92
N VAL A 62 3.63 10.51 -4.65
CA VAL A 62 3.21 11.05 -5.95
C VAL A 62 1.80 11.64 -5.97
N LEU A 63 1.02 11.46 -4.91
CA LEU A 63 -0.33 12.02 -4.78
C LEU A 63 -0.35 13.16 -3.76
N PRO A 64 -0.89 14.34 -4.12
CA PRO A 64 -0.95 15.47 -3.20
C PRO A 64 -2.10 15.39 -2.19
N ASN A 65 -3.05 14.48 -2.39
CA ASN A 65 -4.28 14.34 -1.60
C ASN A 65 -4.29 13.07 -0.73
N VAL A 66 -3.13 12.61 -0.28
CA VAL A 66 -3.06 11.51 0.71
C VAL A 66 -3.17 12.09 2.12
N CYS A 67 -4.14 11.60 2.90
CA CYS A 67 -4.36 12.05 4.28
C CYS A 67 -3.52 11.24 5.29
N ILE A 68 -3.51 9.93 5.14
CA ILE A 68 -2.81 8.99 6.02
C ILE A 68 -2.47 7.73 5.21
N MET A 69 -1.53 6.93 5.69
CA MET A 69 -1.18 5.64 5.10
C MET A 69 -1.23 4.56 6.18
N GLU A 70 -1.96 3.49 5.89
CA GLU A 70 -2.02 2.32 6.74
C GLU A 70 -0.72 1.51 6.70
N THR A 71 -0.33 0.94 7.84
CA THR A 71 0.72 -0.07 7.93
C THR A 71 0.55 -0.89 9.20
N ASP A 72 0.74 -2.20 9.09
CA ASP A 72 0.76 -3.09 10.26
C ASP A 72 2.11 -3.02 10.96
N VAL A 73 2.08 -2.52 12.20
CA VAL A 73 3.22 -2.50 13.13
C VAL A 73 3.44 -3.85 13.79
N ASP A 74 2.36 -4.63 13.99
CA ASP A 74 2.40 -5.97 14.56
C ASP A 74 2.54 -7.00 13.44
N ALA A 75 3.67 -7.73 13.40
CA ALA A 75 3.93 -8.71 12.37
C ALA A 75 4.83 -9.85 12.86
N LEU A 76 4.81 -10.97 12.12
CA LEU A 76 5.78 -12.04 12.28
C LEU A 76 7.17 -11.54 11.86
N SER A 77 8.22 -12.01 12.52
CA SER A 77 9.62 -11.69 12.14
C SER A 77 9.92 -12.00 10.67
N LEU A 78 9.25 -13.03 10.14
CA LEU A 78 9.31 -13.42 8.72
C LEU A 78 9.00 -12.26 7.75
N LYS A 79 8.16 -11.29 8.14
CA LYS A 79 7.82 -10.12 7.29
C LYS A 79 9.07 -9.29 6.98
N ASP A 80 9.93 -9.12 7.98
CA ASP A 80 11.21 -8.39 7.87
C ASP A 80 12.22 -9.20 7.06
N GLU A 81 12.35 -10.49 7.38
CA GLU A 81 13.29 -11.41 6.72
C GLU A 81 12.97 -11.64 5.23
N LEU A 82 11.73 -11.43 4.80
CA LEU A 82 11.29 -11.68 3.42
C LEU A 82 11.81 -10.65 2.41
N VAL A 83 12.36 -9.52 2.86
CA VAL A 83 12.70 -8.39 2.00
C VAL A 83 14.10 -7.84 2.25
N THR A 84 14.71 -7.22 1.24
CA THR A 84 16.07 -6.66 1.33
C THR A 84 16.16 -5.39 2.18
N ASN A 85 15.10 -4.60 2.21
CA ASN A 85 14.97 -3.39 3.02
C ASN A 85 13.62 -3.39 3.73
N VAL A 86 13.60 -2.91 4.97
CA VAL A 86 12.39 -2.74 5.79
C VAL A 86 11.97 -1.26 5.83
N PRO A 87 10.65 -0.95 5.95
CA PRO A 87 10.19 0.42 6.08
C PRO A 87 10.76 1.10 7.34
N GLU A 88 11.25 2.32 7.19
CA GLU A 88 11.70 3.15 8.32
C GLU A 88 10.58 4.10 8.74
N ILE A 89 10.09 3.95 9.97
CA ILE A 89 9.06 4.82 10.56
C ILE A 89 9.71 5.63 11.69
N VAL A 90 9.69 6.97 11.56
CA VAL A 90 10.26 7.90 12.54
C VAL A 90 9.19 8.91 12.95
N ASN A 91 8.94 9.02 14.25
CA ASN A 91 7.91 9.92 14.82
C ASN A 91 6.51 9.74 14.18
N GLY A 92 6.14 8.52 13.82
CA GLY A 92 4.85 8.21 13.19
C GLY A 92 4.81 8.45 11.67
N TYR A 93 5.94 8.79 11.03
CA TYR A 93 6.03 9.00 9.59
C TYR A 93 6.94 7.97 8.94
N ILE A 94 6.40 7.29 7.93
CA ILE A 94 7.20 6.41 7.07
C ILE A 94 8.05 7.25 6.10
N LYS A 95 9.31 6.85 5.89
CA LYS A 95 10.14 7.44 4.84
C LYS A 95 9.76 6.88 3.48
N VAL A 96 9.53 7.76 2.51
CA VAL A 96 9.31 7.37 1.10
C VAL A 96 10.61 6.77 0.55
N PRO A 97 10.56 5.64 -0.17
CA PRO A 97 11.75 5.03 -0.77
C PRO A 97 12.41 5.96 -1.79
N THR A 98 13.74 6.07 -1.73
CA THR A 98 14.54 6.90 -2.65
C THR A 98 15.40 6.07 -3.63
N GLY A 99 15.49 4.75 -3.41
CA GLY A 99 16.21 3.83 -4.28
C GLY A 99 15.44 3.50 -5.56
N PRO A 100 16.06 2.78 -6.51
CA PRO A 100 15.40 2.36 -7.74
C PRO A 100 14.24 1.40 -7.46
N GLY A 101 13.20 1.46 -8.30
CA GLY A 101 12.02 0.60 -8.18
C GLY A 101 11.18 0.93 -6.95
N TRP A 102 10.78 -0.08 -6.20
CA TRP A 102 9.98 0.09 -4.97
C TRP A 102 10.82 0.40 -3.73
N GLY A 103 12.16 0.32 -3.81
CA GLY A 103 13.04 0.49 -2.66
C GLY A 103 13.22 -0.78 -1.82
N THR A 104 12.59 -1.90 -2.19
CA THR A 104 12.86 -3.22 -1.60
C THR A 104 12.66 -4.33 -2.64
N THR A 105 13.14 -5.53 -2.37
CA THR A 105 12.95 -6.72 -3.20
C THR A 105 12.75 -7.95 -2.32
N VAL A 106 11.97 -8.92 -2.79
CA VAL A 106 11.75 -10.18 -2.08
C VAL A 106 13.03 -11.01 -2.09
N ILE A 107 13.43 -11.52 -0.93
CA ILE A 107 14.51 -12.48 -0.79
C ILE A 107 13.96 -13.87 -1.13
N GLU A 108 14.19 -14.33 -2.35
CA GLU A 108 13.59 -15.55 -2.86
C GLU A 108 13.95 -16.81 -2.07
N GLU A 109 15.15 -16.86 -1.48
CA GLU A 109 15.57 -17.96 -0.62
C GLU A 109 14.68 -18.09 0.62
N VAL A 110 14.40 -16.97 1.29
CA VAL A 110 13.50 -16.92 2.45
C VAL A 110 12.08 -17.29 2.03
N ALA A 111 11.60 -16.79 0.89
CA ALA A 111 10.29 -17.17 0.36
C ALA A 111 10.18 -18.68 0.08
N ARG A 112 11.21 -19.29 -0.52
CA ARG A 112 11.25 -20.74 -0.80
C ARG A 112 11.34 -21.59 0.47
N ALA A 113 12.01 -21.09 1.50
CA ALA A 113 12.10 -21.76 2.81
C ALA A 113 10.77 -21.75 3.59
N HIS A 114 9.87 -20.81 3.26
CA HIS A 114 8.57 -20.64 3.92
C HIS A 114 7.41 -20.86 2.94
N PRO A 115 7.28 -22.07 2.34
CA PRO A 115 6.19 -22.34 1.44
C PRO A 115 4.86 -22.27 2.18
N TRP A 116 3.84 -21.69 1.56
CA TRP A 116 2.50 -21.70 2.11
C TRP A 116 2.01 -23.15 2.24
N LYS A 117 1.86 -23.59 3.49
CA LYS A 117 1.23 -24.87 3.81
C LYS A 117 -0.27 -24.60 3.86
N LYS A 118 -1.03 -25.32 3.05
CA LYS A 118 -2.48 -25.16 2.84
C LYS A 118 -3.30 -25.64 4.06
N GLU A 119 -2.82 -25.33 5.25
CA GLU A 119 -3.47 -25.59 6.53
C GLU A 119 -4.16 -24.28 6.92
N SER A 120 -5.47 -24.23 6.62
CA SER A 120 -6.44 -23.21 7.04
C SER A 120 -5.88 -21.81 7.32
N GLY A 121 -5.66 -21.03 6.27
CA GLY A 121 -5.83 -19.58 6.38
C GLY A 121 -7.33 -19.31 6.37
N ALA A 122 -7.85 -18.75 7.46
CA ALA A 122 -9.24 -18.35 7.55
C ALA A 122 -9.53 -17.23 6.53
N TRP A 123 -10.10 -17.63 5.40
CA TRP A 123 -11.03 -16.83 4.62
C TRP A 123 -12.25 -17.71 4.36
#